data_AF-A0A661Q3U7-F1
#
_entry.id   AF-A0A661Q3U7-F1
#
_cell.length_a   1.000
_cell.length_b   1.000
_cell.length_c   1.000
_cell.angle_alpha   90.00
_cell.angle_beta   90.00
_cell.angle_gamma   90.00
#
_symmetry.space_group_name_H-M   'P 1'
#
loop_
_entity.id
_entity.type
_entity.pdbx_description
1 polymer ?
#
loop_
_entity_poly.entity_id
_entity_poly.type
_entity_poly.pdbx_seq_one_letter_code
_entity_poly.pdbx_strand_id
1 'polypeptide(L)' 'MTVEEIKTALMALSTEEKKTFILETLPDLAGGVIKEPGFMMQLFPVLLGILKESGMDLQQLLQFATMMGDQQKQE' A
#
# COMPACT_ATOMS: atom_id res chain seq x y z
N MET A 1 11.96 18.73 -9.70
CA MET A 1 10.85 18.53 -8.75
C MET A 1 11.43 18.09 -7.43
N THR A 2 11.07 18.74 -6.34
CA THR A 2 11.39 18.33 -4.97
C THR A 2 10.36 17.31 -4.47
N VAL A 3 10.67 16.57 -3.41
CA VAL A 3 9.72 15.64 -2.76
C VAL A 3 8.46 16.38 -2.29
N GLU A 4 8.61 17.63 -1.85
CA GLU A 4 7.50 18.48 -1.41
C GLU A 4 6.58 18.91 -2.55
N GLU A 5 7.16 19.22 -3.72
CA GLU A 5 6.40 19.51 -4.94
C GLU A 5 5.62 18.27 -5.42
N ILE A 6 6.22 17.08 -5.35
CA ILE A 6 5.56 15.80 -5.69
C ILE A 6 4.39 15.56 -4.73
N LYS A 7 4.61 15.72 -3.42
CA LYS A 7 3.56 15.56 -2.41
C LYS A 7 2.38 16.49 -2.67
N THR A 8 2.67 17.76 -2.96
CA THR A 8 1.64 18.76 -3.27
C THR A 8 0.82 18.35 -4.49
N ALA A 9 1.49 17.91 -5.56
CA ALA A 9 0.82 17.44 -6.78
C ALA A 9 -0.08 16.21 -6.51
N LEU A 10 0.40 15.21 -5.76
CA LEU A 10 -0.38 14.03 -5.42
C LEU A 10 -1.61 14.35 -4.55
N MET A 11 -1.48 15.30 -3.63
CA MET A 11 -2.61 15.70 -2.77
C MET A 11 -3.68 16.48 -3.53
N ALA A 12 -3.32 17.16 -4.62
CA ALA A 12 -4.24 17.88 -5.51
C ALA A 12 -5.04 16.96 -6.45
N LEU A 13 -4.64 15.69 -6.62
CA LEU A 13 -5.37 14.72 -7.44
C LEU A 13 -6.80 14.49 -6.92
N SER A 14 -7.72 14.20 -7.85
CA SER A 14 -9.06 13.70 -7.54
C SER A 14 -9.01 12.33 -6.87
N THR A 15 -10.13 11.90 -6.29
CA THR A 15 -10.23 10.58 -5.66
C THR A 15 -9.96 9.43 -6.64
N GLU A 16 -10.42 9.57 -7.88
CA GLU A 16 -10.22 8.55 -8.93
C GLU A 16 -8.75 8.44 -9.31
N GLU A 17 -8.10 9.58 -9.58
CA GLU A 17 -6.67 9.63 -9.91
C GLU A 17 -5.81 9.12 -8.75
N LYS A 18 -6.18 9.42 -7.50
CA LYS A 18 -5.49 8.86 -6.32
C LYS A 18 -5.57 7.34 -6.28
N LYS A 19 -6.73 6.75 -6.60
CA LYS A 19 -6.89 5.30 -6.67
C LYS A 19 -6.02 4.69 -7.76
N THR A 20 -6.06 5.26 -8.97
CA THR A 20 -5.21 4.80 -10.09
C THR A 20 -3.73 4.87 -9.71
N PHE A 21 -3.28 5.98 -9.14
CA PHE A 21 -1.90 6.12 -8.68
C PHE A 21 -1.51 5.06 -7.63
N ILE A 22 -2.37 4.82 -6.62
CA ILE A 22 -2.10 3.83 -5.56
C ILE A 22 -2.07 2.40 -6.13
N LEU A 23 -2.95 2.06 -7.06
CA LEU A 23 -3.06 0.70 -7.59
C LEU A 23 -1.99 0.39 -8.63
N GLU A 24 -1.61 1.37 -9.45
CA GLU A 24 -0.74 1.14 -10.61
C GLU A 24 0.68 1.67 -10.40
N THR A 25 0.84 2.83 -9.76
CA THR A 25 2.16 3.50 -9.67
C THR A 25 2.89 3.22 -8.36
N LEU A 26 2.16 3.15 -7.24
CA LEU A 26 2.77 2.90 -5.93
C LEU A 26 3.51 1.56 -5.84
N PRO A 27 3.03 0.43 -6.41
CA PRO A 27 3.75 -0.83 -6.36
C PRO A 27 5.12 -0.76 -7.07
N ASP A 28 5.20 -0.08 -8.21
CA ASP A 28 6.44 0.10 -8.95
C ASP A 28 7.44 0.97 -8.18
N LEU A 29 6.96 2.06 -7.58
CA LEU A 29 7.76 2.92 -6.71
C LEU A 29 8.29 2.14 -5.50
N ALA A 30 7.43 1.36 -4.85
CA ALA A 30 7.81 0.53 -3.71
C ALA A 30 8.80 -0.56 -4.11
N GLY A 31 8.63 -1.19 -5.28
CA GLY A 31 9.49 -2.27 -5.77
C GLY A 31 10.98 -1.88 -5.88
N GLY A 32 11.28 -0.61 -6.14
CA GLY A 32 12.65 -0.09 -6.18
C GLY A 32 13.31 0.04 -4.81
N VAL A 33 12.53 0.25 -3.75
CA VAL A 33 13.03 0.53 -2.38
C VAL A 33 12.76 -0.60 -1.40
N ILE A 34 11.85 -1.53 -1.72
CA ILE A 34 11.48 -2.65 -0.85
C ILE A 34 12.64 -3.62 -0.59
N LYS A 35 13.62 -3.62 -1.50
CA LYS A 35 14.85 -4.41 -1.40
C LYS A 35 15.92 -3.73 -0.56
N GLU A 36 15.75 -2.45 -0.20
CA GLU A 36 16.70 -1.73 0.64
C GLU A 36 16.69 -2.27 2.07
N PRO A 37 17.88 -2.55 2.65
CA PRO A 37 17.97 -3.05 4.02
C PRO A 37 17.26 -2.11 5.02
N GLY A 38 16.34 -2.66 5.79
CA GLY A 38 15.62 -1.92 6.83
C GLY A 38 14.44 -1.07 6.34
N PHE A 39 14.24 -0.87 5.04
CA PHE A 39 13.08 -0.12 4.54
C PHE A 39 11.75 -0.82 4.89
N MET A 40 11.68 -2.14 4.79
CA MET A 40 10.49 -2.90 5.20
C MET A 40 10.13 -2.70 6.67
N MET A 41 11.13 -2.56 7.56
CA MET A 41 10.90 -2.29 8.98
C MET A 41 10.34 -0.88 9.21
N GLN A 42 10.67 0.08 8.33
CA GLN A 42 10.12 1.44 8.36
C GLN A 42 8.72 1.51 7.74
N LEU A 43 8.47 0.73 6.68
CA LEU A 43 7.18 0.70 5.97
C LEU A 43 6.08 0.00 6.79
N PHE A 44 6.43 -1.04 7.54
CA PHE A 44 5.48 -1.82 8.33
C PHE A 44 4.54 -0.99 9.24
N PRO A 45 5.03 -0.09 10.12
CA PRO A 45 4.14 0.73 10.95
C PRO A 45 3.25 1.68 10.14
N VAL A 46 3.69 2.13 8.95
CA VAL A 46 2.88 2.98 8.07
C VAL A 46 1.69 2.19 7.52
N LEU A 47 1.92 0.96 7.05
CA LEU A 47 0.85 0.09 6.56
C LEU A 47 -0.16 -0.23 7.66
N LEU A 48 0.31 -0.54 8.89
CA LEU A 48 -0.59 -0.76 10.03
C LEU A 48 -1.47 0.46 10.34
N GLY A 49 -0.93 1.68 10.19
CA GLY A 49 -1.69 2.92 10.34
C GLY A 49 -2.84 3.02 9.33
N ILE A 50 -2.56 2.76 8.05
CA ILE A 50 -3.56 2.78 6.98
C ILE A 50 -4.69 1.77 7.24
N LEU A 51 -4.32 0.55 7.65
CA LEU A 51 -5.29 -0.51 7.95
C LEU A 51 -6.19 -0.15 9.13
N LYS A 52 -5.61 0.47 10.17
CA LYS A 52 -6.38 0.96 11.32
C LYS A 52 -7.37 2.06 10.90
N GLU A 53 -6.97 2.97 10.02
CA GLU A 53 -7.85 4.03 9.51
C GLU A 53 -8.98 3.50 8.62
N SER A 54 -8.75 2.38 7.91
CA SER A 54 -9.82 1.72 7.14
C SER A 54 -10.84 0.99 8.02
N GLY A 55 -10.63 0.90 9.34
CA GLY A 55 -11.49 0.18 10.26
C GLY A 55 -11.37 -1.35 10.18
N MET A 56 -10.36 -1.87 9.48
CA MET A 56 -10.09 -3.31 9.40
C MET A 56 -9.05 -3.71 10.44
N ASP A 57 -9.31 -4.80 11.16
CA ASP A 57 -8.32 -5.38 12.06
C ASP A 57 -7.28 -6.20 11.27
N LEU A 58 -6.03 -6.21 11.75
CA LEU A 58 -4.96 -7.04 11.22
C LEU A 58 -5.35 -8.52 11.19
N GLN A 59 -6.08 -9.00 12.20
CA GLN A 59 -6.56 -10.37 12.23
C GLN A 59 -7.57 -10.66 11.10
N GLN A 60 -8.42 -9.69 10.76
CA GLN A 60 -9.37 -9.82 9.66
C GLN A 60 -8.66 -9.85 8.31
N LEU A 61 -7.63 -9.02 8.14
CA LEU A 61 -6.82 -9.01 6.92
C LEU A 61 -6.06 -10.33 6.71
N LEU A 62 -5.49 -10.89 7.78
CA LEU A 62 -4.85 -12.20 7.72
C LEU A 62 -5.85 -13.29 7.33
N GLN A 63 -7.08 -13.25 7.87
CA GLN A 63 -8.15 -14.17 7.47
C GLN A 63 -8.53 -14.02 5.99
N PHE A 64 -8.68 -12.79 5.49
CA PHE A 64 -8.95 -12.55 4.07
C PHE A 64 -7.82 -13.04 3.17
N ALA A 65 -6.56 -12.82 3.55
CA ALA A 65 -5.40 -13.31 2.81
C ALA A 65 -5.36 -14.85 2.76
N THR A 66 -5.66 -15.53 3.87
CA THR A 66 -5.76 -17.00 3.89
C THR A 66 -6.89 -17.51 2.99
N MET A 67 -8.04 -16.83 2.98
CA MET A 67 -9.19 -17.24 2.16
C MET A 67 -8.93 -17.07 0.65
N MET A 68 -8.26 -15.99 0.24
CA MET A 68 -7.87 -15.78 -1.16
C MET A 68 -6.76 -16.74 -1.61
N GLY A 69 -5.81 -17.06 -0.71
CA GLY A 69 -4.75 -18.04 -1.00
C GLY A 69 -5.28 -19.46 -1.21
N ASP A 70 -6.36 -19.83 -0.53
CA ASP A 70 -7.04 -21.11 -0.74
C ASP A 70 -7.87 -21.14 -2.04
N GLN A 71 -8.45 -20.01 -2.45
CA GLN A 71 -9.13 -19.88 -3.75
C GLN A 71 -8.16 -20.01 -4.93
N GLN A 72 -6.95 -19.44 -4.83
CA GLN A 72 -5.90 -19.59 -5.85
C GLN A 72 -5.30 -21.00 -5.96
N LYS A 73 -5.55 -21.88 -4.97
CA LYS A 73 -5.06 -23.28 -4.97
C LYS A 73 -6.04 -24.29 -5.59
N GLN A 74 -7.28 -23.87 -5.89
CA GLN A 74 -8.32 -24.72 -6.47
C GLN A 74 -8.56 -24.47 -7.97
N GLU A 75 -7.78 -23.59 -8.61
CA GLU A 75 -7.69 -23.43 -10.07
C GLU A 75 -6.36 -24.00 -10.60
#